data_AF-A0AA47MPK1-F1
#
_entry.id   AF-A0AA47MPK1-F1
#
_cell.length_a   1.000
_cell.length_b   1.000
_cell.length_c   1.000
_cell.angle_alpha   90.00
_cell.angle_beta   90.00
_cell.angle_gamma   90.00
#
_symmetry.space_group_name_H-M   'P 1'
#
loop_
_entity.id
_entity.type
_entity.pdbx_description
1 polymer ?
#
loop_
_entity_poly.entity_id
_entity_poly.type
_entity_poly.pdbx_seq_one_letter_code
_entity_poly.pdbx_strand_id
1 'polypeptide(L)'
;MVYQTLASVKKDGWTFATAVTVLSVVLAGMQETTAFPSWRLEEEAYTSVLLIGIRREARSHVLHLSRNKRYTLTPEQLKWDQFKLTYKLLSFPTNLINASDTRRGIARAFGLWGDVSPFSFREVPADQDADIKIGFYPVNHTDCLQSYLHHCFDGITGELAHAFFPPTGEIHFDDNEYWILGNMRYSWKKGVWLTDLVHVAVHEIGHVLGLMHSLNPNAIMHLNATLTGRKLITQDEVWGLHRLYGCLDRLFICPAWARKGYCDSKRRLMQKHCPSSCDFCYEFPFPTVASTPTPPRTKLKLVAEGRKLTFRCGKKIASKNGKVSWYKDGELLEYSHLGYISLKADHISITANAINEGTYTCVVRKKNKILTNYSWRVRVRF
;
A
#
# COMPACT_ATOMS: atom_id res chain seq x y z
N MET A 1 44.73 -18.53 35.29
CA MET A 1 44.93 -19.62 36.27
C MET A 1 43.84 -20.63 35.98
N VAL A 2 44.13 -21.79 35.39
CA VAL A 2 44.84 -22.96 35.97
C VAL A 2 43.97 -23.67 37.00
N TYR A 3 43.33 -24.78 36.61
CA TYR A 3 43.60 -26.19 37.01
C TYR A 3 42.85 -27.08 35.96
N GLN A 4 43.32 -28.20 35.38
CA GLN A 4 43.96 -29.44 35.87
C GLN A 4 43.03 -30.29 36.78
N THR A 5 42.84 -31.62 36.63
CA THR A 5 43.14 -32.61 35.55
C THR A 5 42.41 -33.95 35.86
N LEU A 6 42.69 -35.04 35.11
CA LEU A 6 42.49 -36.47 35.45
C LEU A 6 41.11 -37.10 35.11
N ALA A 7 40.98 -38.41 34.81
CA ALA A 7 41.91 -39.39 34.21
C ALA A 7 41.23 -40.75 33.84
N SER A 8 41.77 -41.45 32.82
CA SER A 8 41.63 -42.92 32.57
C SER A 8 40.21 -43.44 32.21
N VAL A 9 39.99 -44.62 31.58
CA VAL A 9 40.76 -45.87 31.41
C VAL A 9 40.73 -46.40 29.95
N LYS A 10 41.70 -47.24 29.56
CA LYS A 10 41.86 -47.89 28.24
C LYS A 10 40.85 -49.02 27.94
N LYS A 11 40.66 -49.34 26.65
CA LYS A 11 41.15 -50.56 25.93
C LYS A 11 40.87 -50.41 24.42
N ASP A 12 41.89 -50.43 23.55
CA ASP A 12 42.44 -51.58 22.78
C ASP A 12 41.53 -51.98 21.58
N GLY A 13 41.95 -51.96 20.30
CA GLY A 13 43.23 -51.53 19.69
C GLY A 13 43.30 -51.74 18.15
N TRP A 14 44.45 -51.38 17.53
CA TRP A 14 44.92 -51.68 16.15
C TRP A 14 44.08 -51.19 14.93
N THR A 15 44.50 -50.17 14.15
CA THR A 15 45.53 -50.10 13.04
C THR A 15 45.12 -50.83 11.74
N PHE A 16 45.39 -50.36 10.50
CA PHE A 16 46.40 -49.42 9.93
C PHE A 16 45.86 -48.67 8.67
N ALA A 17 46.63 -47.67 8.16
CA ALA A 17 46.90 -47.23 6.75
C ALA A 17 45.92 -47.56 5.56
N THR A 18 45.78 -46.77 4.46
CA THR A 18 46.36 -45.48 3.99
C THR A 18 45.52 -44.86 2.85
N ALA A 19 45.80 -43.58 2.56
CA ALA A 19 45.24 -42.64 1.57
C ALA A 19 45.24 -42.99 0.05
N VAL A 20 44.78 -42.00 -0.75
CA VAL A 20 44.98 -41.75 -2.22
C VAL A 20 43.88 -42.21 -3.22
N THR A 21 42.90 -41.32 -3.40
CA THR A 21 42.24 -40.82 -4.65
C THR A 21 42.39 -41.47 -6.05
N VAL A 22 41.25 -41.47 -6.78
CA VAL A 22 41.01 -41.01 -8.19
C VAL A 22 40.85 -42.02 -9.38
N LEU A 23 39.65 -41.99 -9.99
CA LEU A 23 39.22 -42.38 -11.38
C LEU A 23 39.39 -43.87 -11.83
N SER A 24 38.69 -44.44 -12.85
CA SER A 24 37.71 -43.89 -13.83
C SER A 24 36.81 -44.96 -14.52
N VAL A 25 35.54 -44.59 -14.80
CA VAL A 25 34.65 -44.95 -15.96
C VAL A 25 34.24 -46.43 -16.25
N VAL A 26 33.06 -46.54 -16.90
CA VAL A 26 32.39 -47.68 -17.60
C VAL A 26 31.25 -48.33 -16.79
N LEU A 27 30.00 -48.56 -17.28
CA LEU A 27 29.08 -48.02 -18.34
C LEU A 27 27.67 -48.67 -18.06
N ALA A 28 26.49 -48.39 -18.67
CA ALA A 28 26.02 -47.47 -19.72
C ALA A 28 24.53 -47.07 -19.46
N GLY A 29 24.01 -46.09 -20.23
CA GLY A 29 22.55 -45.84 -20.35
C GLY A 29 22.22 -44.34 -20.43
N MET A 30 21.48 -43.90 -21.46
CA MET A 30 21.31 -42.47 -21.77
C MET A 30 19.87 -41.99 -21.67
N GLN A 31 19.68 -40.81 -21.03
CA GLN A 31 18.98 -39.61 -21.53
C GLN A 31 17.46 -39.75 -21.86
N GLU A 32 16.54 -38.80 -21.57
CA GLU A 32 16.68 -37.34 -21.45
C GLU A 32 15.71 -36.69 -20.42
N THR A 33 15.72 -35.35 -20.34
CA THR A 33 15.22 -34.46 -19.28
C THR A 33 13.70 -34.42 -19.00
N THR A 34 13.33 -34.10 -17.75
CA THR A 34 12.47 -32.94 -17.43
C THR A 34 12.62 -32.54 -15.94
N ALA A 35 12.29 -31.29 -15.59
CA ALA A 35 12.43 -30.73 -14.24
C ALA A 35 11.07 -30.27 -13.65
N PHE A 36 11.09 -29.76 -12.41
CA PHE A 36 9.94 -29.57 -11.49
C PHE A 36 9.42 -30.91 -10.91
N PRO A 37 9.01 -31.01 -9.62
CA PRO A 37 8.24 -30.01 -8.85
C PRO A 37 8.96 -29.63 -7.52
N SER A 38 8.37 -29.07 -6.44
CA SER A 38 6.99 -28.62 -6.15
C SER A 38 7.05 -27.42 -5.17
N TRP A 39 6.31 -26.34 -5.42
CA TRP A 39 6.06 -25.31 -4.40
C TRP A 39 4.84 -25.70 -3.55
N ARG A 40 5.01 -25.73 -2.22
CA ARG A 40 3.94 -25.98 -1.25
C ARG A 40 3.44 -24.64 -0.70
N LEU A 41 2.13 -24.44 -0.72
CA LEU A 41 1.44 -23.30 -0.11
C LEU A 41 1.08 -23.63 1.36
N GLU A 42 1.15 -22.63 2.23
CA GLU A 42 0.61 -22.67 3.60
C GLU A 42 0.12 -21.23 3.97
N GLU A 43 -1.07 -21.09 4.56
CA GLU A 43 -1.92 -19.86 4.61
C GLU A 43 -2.57 -19.73 6.00
N GLU A 44 -2.99 -18.58 6.60
CA GLU A 44 -3.09 -17.14 6.25
C GLU A 44 -3.01 -16.30 7.56
N ALA A 45 -2.62 -15.01 7.57
CA ALA A 45 -2.54 -14.20 8.81
C ALA A 45 -3.01 -12.72 8.78
N TYR A 46 -2.59 -11.90 7.81
CA TYR A 46 -2.44 -10.44 7.99
C TYR A 46 -3.71 -9.54 8.07
N THR A 47 -4.94 -10.08 8.04
CA THR A 47 -6.13 -9.26 7.73
C THR A 47 -7.42 -9.53 8.55
N SER A 48 -7.35 -10.23 9.68
CA SER A 48 -8.56 -10.79 10.34
C SER A 48 -9.00 -10.18 11.69
N VAL A 49 -8.20 -9.33 12.34
CA VAL A 49 -8.32 -9.12 13.82
C VAL A 49 -9.00 -7.80 14.26
N LEU A 50 -9.00 -6.73 13.46
CA LEU A 50 -9.18 -5.36 13.97
C LEU A 50 -10.62 -4.92 14.40
N LEU A 51 -11.58 -5.83 14.59
CA LEU A 51 -12.98 -5.49 14.92
C LEU A 51 -13.60 -6.31 16.06
N ILE A 52 -13.19 -6.02 17.31
CA ILE A 52 -13.96 -6.35 18.52
C ILE A 52 -14.02 -5.11 19.43
N GLY A 53 -15.23 -4.59 19.72
CA GLY A 53 -15.42 -3.72 20.91
C GLY A 53 -16.20 -2.39 20.81
N ILE A 54 -17.17 -2.19 19.91
CA ILE A 54 -18.06 -1.00 19.98
C ILE A 54 -19.56 -1.39 20.03
N ARG A 55 -20.33 -0.66 20.85
CA ARG A 55 -21.73 -0.95 21.24
C ARG A 55 -22.75 -0.67 20.11
N ARG A 56 -23.97 -1.19 20.24
CA ARG A 56 -24.84 -1.54 19.10
C ARG A 56 -25.78 -0.43 18.63
N GLU A 57 -26.11 0.53 19.49
CA GLU A 57 -27.30 1.38 19.33
C GLU A 57 -27.12 2.58 18.38
N ALA A 58 -25.89 3.02 18.06
CA ALA A 58 -25.64 4.24 17.27
C ALA A 58 -25.77 4.07 15.73
N ARG A 59 -26.17 2.89 15.24
CA ARG A 59 -26.01 2.50 13.82
C ARG A 59 -27.12 2.94 12.84
N SER A 60 -28.24 3.53 13.28
CA SER A 60 -29.42 3.74 12.42
C SER A 60 -29.45 5.04 11.61
N HIS A 61 -29.10 6.19 12.20
CA HIS A 61 -29.46 7.51 11.64
C HIS A 61 -28.50 8.08 10.56
N VAL A 62 -27.36 7.44 10.30
CA VAL A 62 -26.34 7.95 9.33
C VAL A 62 -26.49 7.32 7.93
N LEU A 63 -27.34 6.31 7.76
CA LEU A 63 -27.39 5.45 6.56
C LEU A 63 -27.98 6.08 5.28
N HIS A 64 -28.23 7.40 5.23
CA HIS A 64 -29.00 8.03 4.15
C HIS A 64 -28.35 9.21 3.40
N LEU A 65 -27.03 9.20 3.17
CA LEU A 65 -26.35 10.02 2.14
C LEU A 65 -25.29 9.23 1.34
N SER A 66 -25.73 8.20 0.62
CA SER A 66 -24.85 7.28 -0.12
C SER A 66 -24.37 7.80 -1.49
N ARG A 67 -23.11 8.26 -1.59
CA ARG A 67 -22.34 8.28 -2.84
C ARG A 67 -21.01 7.55 -2.64
N ASN A 68 -20.71 6.58 -3.52
CA ASN A 68 -19.41 5.87 -3.51
C ASN A 68 -18.29 6.91 -3.67
N LYS A 69 -17.23 6.78 -2.84
CA LYS A 69 -16.02 7.60 -2.94
C LYS A 69 -14.95 6.86 -3.73
N ARG A 70 -14.05 7.60 -4.35
CA ARG A 70 -13.10 7.11 -5.36
C ARG A 70 -11.67 7.51 -4.98
N TYR A 71 -11.29 7.27 -3.72
CA TYR A 71 -10.12 7.87 -3.09
C TYR A 71 -9.32 6.86 -2.27
N THR A 72 -8.03 7.15 -2.17
CA THR A 72 -6.96 6.51 -1.40
C THR A 72 -7.13 6.64 0.12
N LEU A 73 -8.20 6.11 0.72
CA LEU A 73 -8.47 6.31 2.15
C LEU A 73 -8.57 4.99 2.92
N THR A 74 -7.94 4.93 4.10
CA THR A 74 -8.13 3.84 5.05
C THR A 74 -9.59 3.79 5.53
N PRO A 75 -10.16 2.61 5.84
CA PRO A 75 -11.56 2.48 6.28
C PRO A 75 -11.86 3.33 7.53
N GLU A 76 -10.92 3.37 8.47
CA GLU A 76 -10.96 4.19 9.68
C GLU A 76 -10.63 5.68 9.45
N GLN A 77 -10.14 6.06 8.26
CA GLN A 77 -9.60 7.40 7.96
C GLN A 77 -8.49 7.81 8.95
N LEU A 78 -7.59 6.87 9.22
CA LEU A 78 -6.36 7.05 10.02
C LEU A 78 -5.57 8.26 9.52
N LYS A 79 -5.31 9.20 10.42
CA LYS A 79 -4.84 10.55 10.10
C LYS A 79 -4.12 11.18 11.30
N TRP A 80 -3.36 12.25 11.04
CA TRP A 80 -2.84 13.13 12.09
C TRP A 80 -3.86 14.19 12.52
N ASP A 81 -3.92 14.50 13.80
CA ASP A 81 -4.70 15.64 14.33
C ASP A 81 -3.89 16.97 14.34
N GLN A 82 -2.64 16.94 13.86
CA GLN A 82 -1.77 18.11 13.74
C GLN A 82 -1.08 18.22 12.38
N PHE A 83 -0.79 19.46 11.96
CA PHE A 83 -0.14 19.76 10.67
C PHE A 83 1.38 19.99 10.75
N LYS A 84 1.94 20.10 11.96
CA LYS A 84 3.37 20.21 12.18
C LYS A 84 3.88 18.84 12.58
N LEU A 85 4.52 18.14 11.66
CA LEU A 85 5.03 16.79 11.89
C LEU A 85 6.56 16.85 11.94
N THR A 86 7.12 16.17 12.93
CA THR A 86 8.55 15.95 13.09
C THR A 86 8.92 14.57 12.53
N TYR A 87 10.12 14.44 11.97
CA TYR A 87 10.64 13.15 11.54
C TYR A 87 12.08 12.93 11.99
N LYS A 88 12.51 11.68 12.17
CA LYS A 88 13.92 11.34 12.40
C LYS A 88 14.37 10.10 11.64
N LEU A 89 15.65 10.08 11.30
CA LEU A 89 16.32 8.96 10.65
C LEU A 89 17.05 8.14 11.72
N LEU A 90 16.60 6.90 11.92
CA LEU A 90 17.13 5.94 12.90
C LEU A 90 18.40 5.25 12.38
N SER A 91 18.49 5.05 11.07
CA SER A 91 19.62 4.44 10.36
C SER A 91 19.75 5.03 8.95
N PHE A 92 20.75 4.57 8.19
CA PHE A 92 21.09 5.06 6.85
C PHE A 92 21.49 3.88 5.95
N PRO A 93 21.34 3.98 4.62
CA PRO A 93 21.75 2.93 3.70
C PRO A 93 23.23 2.59 3.82
N THR A 94 23.57 1.31 3.76
CA THR A 94 24.96 0.84 3.83
C THR A 94 25.63 0.69 2.45
N ASN A 95 24.84 0.57 1.37
CA ASN A 95 25.34 0.12 0.05
C ASN A 95 26.04 1.18 -0.83
N LEU A 96 25.50 2.39 -0.98
CA LEU A 96 25.90 3.34 -2.03
C LEU A 96 25.77 4.82 -1.66
N ILE A 97 24.68 5.20 -1.02
CA ILE A 97 24.31 6.58 -0.71
C ILE A 97 24.73 6.91 0.73
N ASN A 98 25.36 8.07 0.95
CA ASN A 98 25.80 8.49 2.27
C ASN A 98 24.70 9.24 3.05
N ALA A 99 24.87 9.36 4.37
CA ALA A 99 23.88 9.95 5.28
C ALA A 99 23.53 11.44 5.03
N SER A 100 24.31 12.18 4.23
CA SER A 100 23.97 13.56 3.78
C SER A 100 23.06 13.52 2.56
N ASP A 101 23.36 12.61 1.62
CA ASP A 101 22.54 12.36 0.44
C ASP A 101 21.19 11.71 0.81
N THR A 102 21.16 10.77 1.76
CA THR A 102 19.91 10.19 2.30
C THR A 102 19.01 11.27 2.88
N ARG A 103 19.54 12.15 3.74
CA ARG A 103 18.80 13.30 4.30
C ARG A 103 18.24 14.19 3.20
N ARG A 104 19.05 14.54 2.19
CA ARG A 104 18.61 15.33 1.04
C ARG A 104 17.49 14.65 0.25
N GLY A 105 17.53 13.33 0.12
CA GLY A 105 16.48 12.55 -0.53
C GLY A 105 15.15 12.57 0.24
N ILE A 106 15.20 12.22 1.52
CA ILE A 106 14.03 12.18 2.41
C ILE A 106 13.43 13.58 2.61
N ALA A 107 14.24 14.60 2.83
CA ALA A 107 13.80 16.00 2.92
C ALA A 107 13.15 16.48 1.61
N ARG A 108 13.63 16.02 0.44
CA ARG A 108 12.97 16.35 -0.84
C ARG A 108 11.62 15.66 -0.99
N ALA A 109 11.48 14.42 -0.53
CA ALA A 109 10.22 13.70 -0.54
C ALA A 109 9.16 14.35 0.37
N PHE A 110 9.53 14.73 1.60
CA PHE A 110 8.68 15.54 2.48
C PHE A 110 8.37 16.92 1.89
N GLY A 111 9.33 17.56 1.22
CA GLY A 111 9.12 18.84 0.54
C GLY A 111 8.00 18.75 -0.51
N LEU A 112 8.00 17.71 -1.35
CA LEU A 112 6.94 17.48 -2.35
C LEU A 112 5.55 17.34 -1.73
N TRP A 113 5.43 16.67 -0.58
CA TRP A 113 4.16 16.59 0.16
C TRP A 113 3.79 17.91 0.84
N GLY A 114 4.76 18.69 1.33
CA GLY A 114 4.54 20.04 1.88
C GLY A 114 4.06 21.03 0.82
N ASP A 115 4.61 20.96 -0.40
CA ASP A 115 4.26 21.81 -1.54
C ASP A 115 2.76 21.70 -1.93
N VAL A 116 2.10 20.57 -1.64
CA VAL A 116 0.72 20.26 -2.07
C VAL A 116 -0.29 20.09 -0.92
N SER A 117 0.09 20.36 0.33
CA SER A 117 -0.72 20.01 1.50
C SER A 117 -0.70 21.10 2.59
N PRO A 118 -1.53 21.01 3.65
CA PRO A 118 -1.40 21.87 4.83
C PRO A 118 -0.22 21.53 5.76
N PHE A 119 0.54 20.47 5.50
CA PHE A 119 1.59 19.98 6.40
C PHE A 119 2.90 20.76 6.30
N SER A 120 3.62 20.82 7.42
CA SER A 120 5.02 21.24 7.48
C SER A 120 5.84 20.18 8.22
N PHE A 121 6.91 19.69 7.58
CA PHE A 121 7.77 18.63 8.09
C PHE A 121 9.10 19.20 8.61
N ARG A 122 9.65 18.61 9.68
CA ARG A 122 10.95 19.02 10.26
C ARG A 122 11.75 17.81 10.74
N GLU A 123 12.98 17.65 10.23
CA GLU A 123 13.93 16.68 10.82
C GLU A 123 14.27 17.09 12.26
N VAL A 124 14.27 16.13 13.18
CA VAL A 124 14.73 16.32 14.57
C VAL A 124 15.94 15.44 14.88
N PRO A 125 16.82 15.85 15.82
CA PRO A 125 17.90 15.03 16.33
C PRO A 125 17.43 13.65 16.84
N ALA A 126 18.30 12.64 16.74
CA ALA A 126 17.94 11.24 17.04
C ALA A 126 17.56 11.00 18.52
N ASP A 127 18.08 11.83 19.43
CA ASP A 127 17.79 11.88 20.86
C ASP A 127 16.42 12.48 21.20
N GLN A 128 15.80 13.21 20.26
CA GLN A 128 14.44 13.73 20.41
C GLN A 128 13.44 12.72 19.88
N ASP A 129 12.23 12.67 20.43
CA ASP A 129 11.15 11.88 19.84
C ASP A 129 10.54 12.58 18.61
N ALA A 130 9.91 11.80 17.73
CA ALA A 130 9.38 12.30 16.47
C ALA A 130 8.07 11.62 16.08
N ASP A 131 7.16 12.39 15.47
CA ASP A 131 5.89 11.89 14.93
C ASP A 131 6.11 10.81 13.85
N ILE A 132 7.19 10.94 13.08
CA ILE A 132 7.54 10.02 11.99
C ILE A 132 8.94 9.43 12.21
N LYS A 133 9.04 8.10 12.25
CA LYS A 133 10.33 7.40 12.41
C LYS A 133 10.70 6.70 11.11
N ILE A 134 11.93 6.91 10.62
CA ILE A 134 12.37 6.38 9.33
C ILE A 134 13.65 5.58 9.54
N GLY A 135 13.69 4.35 9.04
CA GLY A 135 14.87 3.49 9.12
C GLY A 135 15.10 2.68 7.84
N PHE A 136 16.37 2.36 7.62
CA PHE A 136 16.85 1.38 6.66
C PHE A 136 17.24 0.12 7.44
N TYR A 137 16.71 -1.03 7.02
CA TYR A 137 16.80 -2.27 7.79
C TYR A 137 17.05 -3.48 6.87
N PRO A 138 17.79 -4.51 7.32
CA PRO A 138 17.86 -5.77 6.61
C PRO A 138 16.53 -6.53 6.71
N VAL A 139 16.31 -7.49 5.81
CA VAL A 139 15.27 -8.57 5.85
C VAL A 139 14.57 -8.71 7.21
N ASN A 140 15.24 -9.25 8.23
CA ASN A 140 14.69 -9.44 9.58
C ASN A 140 14.87 -8.17 10.43
N HIS A 141 13.79 -7.46 10.75
CA HIS A 141 13.84 -6.20 11.48
C HIS A 141 12.65 -5.94 12.42
N THR A 142 12.87 -5.04 13.39
CA THR A 142 12.05 -4.78 14.60
C THR A 142 11.32 -6.03 15.14
N ASP A 143 10.02 -6.15 14.91
CA ASP A 143 9.10 -7.19 15.38
C ASP A 143 8.61 -8.13 14.25
N CYS A 144 9.17 -8.04 13.03
CA CYS A 144 8.61 -8.69 11.83
C CYS A 144 8.52 -10.24 11.90
N LEU A 145 9.30 -10.87 12.79
CA LEU A 145 9.27 -12.31 13.06
C LEU A 145 8.24 -12.72 14.13
N GLN A 146 7.62 -11.77 14.83
CA GLN A 146 6.57 -12.00 15.83
C GLN A 146 5.23 -11.35 15.44
N SER A 147 5.25 -10.39 14.52
CA SER A 147 4.10 -9.58 14.12
C SER A 147 3.29 -10.22 12.99
N TYR A 148 1.97 -10.16 13.10
CA TYR A 148 1.04 -10.50 12.01
C TYR A 148 0.57 -9.25 11.23
N LEU A 149 1.18 -8.08 11.49
CA LEU A 149 0.85 -6.81 10.83
C LEU A 149 2.10 -6.07 10.31
N HIS A 150 3.29 -6.65 10.50
CA HIS A 150 4.56 -6.14 10.00
C HIS A 150 5.38 -7.34 9.46
N HIS A 151 5.62 -7.36 8.14
CA HIS A 151 6.39 -8.41 7.47
C HIS A 151 7.87 -8.05 7.35
N CYS A 152 8.71 -9.07 7.27
CA CYS A 152 10.13 -8.93 6.96
C CYS A 152 10.31 -8.71 5.45
N PHE A 153 11.33 -7.95 5.03
CA PHE A 153 11.62 -7.78 3.59
C PHE A 153 12.10 -9.09 2.96
N ASP A 154 11.96 -9.22 1.64
CA ASP A 154 12.42 -10.37 0.84
C ASP A 154 13.80 -10.14 0.17
N GLY A 155 14.27 -8.89 0.12
CA GLY A 155 15.59 -8.52 -0.36
C GLY A 155 15.59 -7.93 -1.79
N ILE A 156 16.76 -7.98 -2.43
CA ILE A 156 17.05 -7.28 -3.69
C ILE A 156 15.98 -7.49 -4.77
N THR A 157 15.41 -6.37 -5.24
CA THR A 157 14.40 -6.22 -6.30
C THR A 157 12.98 -6.68 -5.93
N GLY A 158 12.73 -7.02 -4.67
CA GLY A 158 11.41 -7.35 -4.14
C GLY A 158 10.69 -6.14 -3.53
N GLU A 159 10.43 -6.18 -2.23
CA GLU A 159 9.82 -5.11 -1.45
C GLU A 159 10.86 -4.03 -1.10
N LEU A 160 10.70 -2.84 -1.71
CA LEU A 160 11.64 -1.74 -1.55
C LEU A 160 11.51 -1.05 -0.18
N ALA A 161 10.29 -0.96 0.33
CA ALA A 161 9.92 -0.27 1.57
C ALA A 161 8.47 -0.61 1.96
N HIS A 162 8.12 -0.34 3.22
CA HIS A 162 6.74 -0.25 3.68
C HIS A 162 6.58 0.82 4.77
N ALA A 163 5.33 1.22 5.01
CA ALA A 163 5.01 2.29 5.96
C ALA A 163 3.72 2.08 6.74
N PHE A 164 3.71 2.56 7.98
CA PHE A 164 2.61 2.46 8.92
C PHE A 164 1.78 3.74 8.95
N PHE A 165 0.46 3.57 8.87
CA PHE A 165 -0.51 4.67 8.95
C PHE A 165 -0.44 5.45 10.28
N PRO A 166 -0.99 6.67 10.34
CA PRO A 166 -1.12 7.41 11.61
C PRO A 166 -1.96 6.65 12.64
N PRO A 167 -1.71 6.80 13.95
CA PRO A 167 -0.67 7.64 14.55
C PRO A 167 0.70 6.94 14.68
N THR A 168 0.87 5.72 14.14
CA THR A 168 2.12 4.95 14.27
C THR A 168 3.28 5.61 13.54
N GLY A 169 3.08 5.98 12.26
CA GLY A 169 3.96 6.88 11.53
C GLY A 169 5.38 6.38 11.26
N GLU A 170 5.60 5.07 11.06
CA GLU A 170 6.94 4.53 10.81
C GLU A 170 7.13 4.19 9.32
N ILE A 171 8.33 4.37 8.78
CA ILE A 171 8.73 3.99 7.41
C ILE A 171 9.97 3.12 7.49
N HIS A 172 9.88 1.91 6.95
CA HIS A 172 11.00 0.99 6.82
C HIS A 172 11.39 0.91 5.35
N PHE A 173 12.67 1.06 5.04
CA PHE A 173 13.27 0.82 3.72
C PHE A 173 14.17 -0.40 3.80
N ASP A 174 14.20 -1.25 2.77
CA ASP A 174 15.13 -2.38 2.75
C ASP A 174 16.57 -1.89 2.54
N ASP A 175 17.49 -2.21 3.45
CA ASP A 175 18.92 -1.91 3.30
C ASP A 175 19.65 -2.95 2.41
N ASN A 176 19.00 -4.05 2.04
CA ASN A 176 19.49 -4.91 0.97
C ASN A 176 19.37 -4.25 -0.42
N GLU A 177 18.60 -3.16 -0.56
CA GLU A 177 18.44 -2.40 -1.80
C GLU A 177 19.58 -1.40 -2.11
N TYR A 178 19.73 -1.11 -3.42
CA TYR A 178 20.80 -0.25 -3.93
C TYR A 178 20.35 1.19 -4.17
N TRP A 179 20.06 1.87 -3.06
CA TRP A 179 19.58 3.25 -3.03
C TRP A 179 20.48 4.27 -3.73
N ILE A 180 19.87 5.11 -4.56
CA ILE A 180 20.48 6.27 -5.22
C ILE A 180 19.56 7.49 -5.14
N LEU A 181 20.11 8.68 -5.41
CA LEU A 181 19.32 9.84 -5.79
C LEU A 181 19.29 9.97 -7.31
N GLY A 182 18.10 10.03 -7.90
CA GLY A 182 17.92 10.11 -9.34
C GLY A 182 17.36 8.83 -9.95
N ASN A 183 16.98 8.90 -11.23
CA ASN A 183 16.07 7.94 -11.87
C ASN A 183 16.53 6.47 -11.71
N MET A 184 15.57 5.63 -11.31
CA MET A 184 15.78 4.18 -11.20
C MET A 184 16.26 3.57 -12.52
N ARG A 185 17.28 2.71 -12.44
CA ARG A 185 17.96 2.13 -13.60
C ARG A 185 18.70 0.85 -13.25
N TYR A 186 18.78 -0.10 -14.17
CA TYR A 186 19.56 -1.31 -13.98
C TYR A 186 21.08 -1.03 -14.10
N SER A 187 21.87 -1.70 -13.25
CA SER A 187 23.33 -1.55 -13.20
C SER A 187 24.01 -2.86 -13.61
N TRP A 188 24.26 -3.02 -14.92
CA TRP A 188 24.93 -4.17 -15.52
C TRP A 188 26.25 -4.58 -14.83
N LYS A 189 27.02 -3.62 -14.29
CA LYS A 189 28.26 -3.88 -13.53
C LYS A 189 28.04 -4.57 -12.17
N LYS A 190 26.84 -4.49 -11.60
CA LYS A 190 26.47 -5.05 -10.28
C LYS A 190 25.39 -6.15 -10.36
N GLY A 191 24.69 -6.29 -11.49
CA GLY A 191 23.61 -7.27 -11.65
C GLY A 191 22.27 -6.89 -10.98
N VAL A 192 22.12 -5.64 -10.53
CA VAL A 192 21.01 -5.17 -9.69
C VAL A 192 20.36 -3.89 -10.24
N TRP A 193 19.13 -3.62 -9.85
CA TRP A 193 18.53 -2.29 -10.00
C TRP A 193 19.17 -1.29 -9.04
N LEU A 194 19.18 -0.02 -9.42
CA LEU A 194 19.53 1.11 -8.55
C LEU A 194 18.26 1.91 -8.29
N THR A 195 17.86 2.00 -7.04
CA THR A 195 16.50 2.38 -6.62
C THR A 195 16.45 3.86 -6.22
N ASP A 196 15.52 4.62 -6.80
CA ASP A 196 15.41 6.07 -6.54
C ASP A 196 14.75 6.32 -5.17
N LEU A 197 15.57 6.68 -4.18
CA LEU A 197 15.12 6.89 -2.81
C LEU A 197 14.02 7.96 -2.71
N VAL A 198 14.09 9.02 -3.53
CA VAL A 198 13.08 10.08 -3.51
C VAL A 198 11.74 9.56 -4.02
N HIS A 199 11.77 8.70 -5.05
CA HIS A 199 10.56 8.13 -5.62
C HIS A 199 9.82 7.23 -4.61
N VAL A 200 10.53 6.30 -3.98
CA VAL A 200 9.93 5.39 -2.99
C VAL A 200 9.49 6.17 -1.74
N ALA A 201 10.32 7.09 -1.23
CA ALA A 201 9.95 7.90 -0.06
C ALA A 201 8.69 8.75 -0.27
N VAL A 202 8.40 9.23 -1.49
CA VAL A 202 7.13 9.94 -1.74
C VAL A 202 5.93 8.98 -1.65
N HIS A 203 6.07 7.72 -2.07
CA HIS A 203 5.02 6.71 -1.87
C HIS A 203 4.77 6.46 -0.37
N GLU A 204 5.81 6.10 0.37
CA GLU A 204 5.71 5.74 1.79
C GLU A 204 5.21 6.90 2.67
N ILE A 205 5.64 8.14 2.40
CA ILE A 205 5.12 9.31 3.11
C ILE A 205 3.62 9.51 2.84
N GLY A 206 3.10 9.07 1.69
CA GLY A 206 1.66 9.04 1.42
C GLY A 206 0.91 8.12 2.39
N HIS A 207 1.43 6.92 2.66
CA HIS A 207 0.89 6.01 3.68
C HIS A 207 0.99 6.63 5.09
N VAL A 208 2.13 7.24 5.44
CA VAL A 208 2.28 7.99 6.71
C VAL A 208 1.36 9.22 6.80
N LEU A 209 0.82 9.73 5.69
CA LEU A 209 -0.21 10.76 5.68
C LEU A 209 -1.64 10.20 5.64
N GLY A 210 -1.84 8.89 5.75
CA GLY A 210 -3.15 8.23 5.79
C GLY A 210 -3.70 7.79 4.43
N LEU A 211 -2.92 7.94 3.34
CA LEU A 211 -3.35 7.57 1.99
C LEU A 211 -3.14 6.07 1.72
N MET A 212 -4.15 5.37 1.26
CA MET A 212 -4.00 3.99 0.73
C MET A 212 -3.51 3.98 -0.72
N HIS A 213 -3.25 2.77 -1.25
CA HIS A 213 -3.01 2.57 -2.67
C HIS A 213 -4.13 3.12 -3.57
N SER A 214 -3.76 3.79 -4.67
CA SER A 214 -4.67 4.28 -5.71
C SER A 214 -4.87 3.24 -6.83
N LEU A 215 -6.05 3.28 -7.45
CA LEU A 215 -6.36 2.55 -8.68
C LEU A 215 -6.02 3.34 -9.95
N ASN A 216 -5.72 4.64 -9.85
CA ASN A 216 -5.23 5.44 -10.97
C ASN A 216 -3.81 4.95 -11.34
N PRO A 217 -3.57 4.37 -12.53
CA PRO A 217 -2.28 3.79 -12.88
C PRO A 217 -1.15 4.84 -12.97
N ASN A 218 -1.48 6.14 -12.97
CA ASN A 218 -0.52 7.26 -13.00
C ASN A 218 -0.26 7.90 -11.62
N ALA A 219 -0.99 7.50 -10.58
CA ALA A 219 -0.78 7.96 -9.21
C ALA A 219 0.63 7.60 -8.70
N ILE A 220 1.22 8.43 -7.84
CA ILE A 220 2.39 8.03 -7.05
C ILE A 220 1.97 7.00 -6.01
N MET A 221 0.73 7.03 -5.51
CA MET A 221 0.18 6.00 -4.62
C MET A 221 -0.31 4.74 -5.37
N HIS A 222 -0.06 4.56 -6.67
CA HIS A 222 -0.41 3.30 -7.34
C HIS A 222 0.52 2.17 -6.85
N LEU A 223 0.01 0.94 -6.66
CA LEU A 223 0.80 -0.20 -6.17
C LEU A 223 2.09 -0.43 -6.98
N ASN A 224 2.01 -0.29 -8.30
CA ASN A 224 3.18 -0.46 -9.20
C ASN A 224 3.92 0.88 -9.46
N ALA A 225 3.64 1.96 -8.71
CA ALA A 225 4.22 3.27 -8.98
C ALA A 225 5.74 3.27 -8.85
N THR A 226 6.25 2.60 -7.81
CA THR A 226 7.67 2.27 -7.56
C THR A 226 8.38 1.86 -8.85
N LEU A 227 7.87 0.82 -9.52
CA LEU A 227 8.42 0.26 -10.77
C LEU A 227 8.35 1.20 -12.00
N THR A 228 7.63 2.33 -11.91
CA THR A 228 7.38 3.23 -13.06
C THR A 228 8.12 4.57 -13.01
N GLY A 229 8.82 4.90 -11.93
CA GLY A 229 9.66 6.11 -11.82
C GLY A 229 8.91 7.46 -11.96
N ARG A 230 7.58 7.46 -11.78
CA ARG A 230 6.72 8.66 -11.85
C ARG A 230 6.85 9.53 -10.60
N LYS A 231 7.52 10.68 -10.69
CA LYS A 231 7.86 11.53 -9.54
C LYS A 231 6.84 12.63 -9.19
N LEU A 232 5.60 12.52 -9.65
CA LEU A 232 4.58 13.58 -9.50
C LEU A 232 3.43 13.07 -8.65
N ILE A 233 3.17 13.76 -7.54
CA ILE A 233 1.92 13.64 -6.79
C ILE A 233 0.79 14.12 -7.71
N THR A 234 -0.27 13.32 -7.85
CA THR A 234 -1.35 13.63 -8.79
C THR A 234 -2.55 14.26 -8.09
N GLN A 235 -3.56 14.61 -8.88
CA GLN A 235 -4.79 15.19 -8.36
C GLN A 235 -5.57 14.24 -7.43
N ASP A 236 -5.36 12.91 -7.54
CA ASP A 236 -6.03 11.90 -6.71
C ASP A 236 -5.52 11.93 -5.26
N GLU A 237 -4.20 11.95 -5.06
CA GLU A 237 -3.56 12.09 -3.75
C GLU A 237 -3.94 13.41 -3.08
N VAL A 238 -3.95 14.51 -3.84
CA VAL A 238 -4.37 15.83 -3.36
C VAL A 238 -5.84 15.79 -2.90
N TRP A 239 -6.74 15.09 -3.61
CA TRP A 239 -8.12 14.88 -3.15
C TRP A 239 -8.22 13.97 -1.92
N GLY A 240 -7.36 12.95 -1.80
CA GLY A 240 -7.23 12.11 -0.61
C GLY A 240 -6.87 12.93 0.63
N LEU A 241 -5.80 13.74 0.55
CA LEU A 241 -5.39 14.65 1.63
C LEU A 241 -6.46 15.70 1.95
N HIS A 242 -7.07 16.33 0.94
CA HIS A 242 -8.19 17.24 1.16
C HIS A 242 -9.39 16.56 1.83
N ARG A 243 -9.57 15.24 1.64
CA ARG A 243 -10.67 14.49 2.25
C ARG A 243 -10.42 14.07 3.69
N LEU A 244 -9.16 13.82 4.09
CA LEU A 244 -8.76 13.60 5.50
C LEU A 244 -8.65 14.90 6.29
N TYR A 245 -8.04 15.92 5.69
CA TYR A 245 -7.49 17.08 6.40
C TYR A 245 -8.11 18.43 6.01
N GLY A 246 -8.78 18.53 4.85
CA GLY A 246 -9.28 19.80 4.30
C GLY A 246 -10.36 20.49 5.14
N CYS A 247 -10.95 19.78 6.10
CA CYS A 247 -11.96 20.27 7.04
C CYS A 247 -11.40 20.59 8.45
N LEU A 248 -10.09 20.49 8.67
CA LEU A 248 -9.49 20.77 9.98
C LEU A 248 -9.02 22.23 10.09
N ASP A 249 -9.22 22.82 11.27
CA ASP A 249 -8.69 24.14 11.60
C ASP A 249 -7.17 24.07 11.79
N ARG A 250 -6.46 25.01 11.16
CA ARG A 250 -4.98 25.06 11.13
C ARG A 250 -4.41 25.93 12.26
N LEU A 251 -5.25 26.63 13.01
CA LEU A 251 -4.88 27.57 14.08
C LEU A 251 -5.82 27.40 15.28
N PHE A 252 -5.27 27.27 16.48
CA PHE A 252 -6.06 27.11 17.72
C PHE A 252 -7.04 28.27 18.00
N ILE A 253 -6.81 29.45 17.42
CA ILE A 253 -7.62 30.66 17.59
C ILE A 253 -8.89 30.68 16.72
N CYS A 254 -9.06 29.73 15.79
CA CYS A 254 -10.19 29.67 14.87
C CYS A 254 -11.58 29.80 15.53
N PRO A 255 -11.89 29.12 16.66
CA PRO A 255 -13.18 29.27 17.34
C PRO A 255 -13.41 30.67 17.93
N ALA A 256 -12.34 31.37 18.32
CA ALA A 256 -12.42 32.74 18.83
C ALA A 256 -12.64 33.76 17.71
N TRP A 257 -12.03 33.54 16.53
CA TRP A 257 -12.28 34.33 15.33
C TRP A 257 -13.69 34.11 14.76
N ALA A 258 -14.18 32.87 14.73
CA ALA A 258 -15.56 32.57 14.32
C ALA A 258 -16.60 33.29 15.20
N ARG A 259 -16.46 33.22 16.54
CA ARG A 259 -17.30 33.99 17.48
C ARG A 259 -17.20 35.52 17.31
N LYS A 260 -16.16 36.03 16.64
CA LYS A 260 -15.97 37.45 16.31
C LYS A 260 -16.49 37.83 14.91
N GLY A 261 -17.26 36.95 14.25
CA GLY A 261 -17.81 37.19 12.91
C GLY A 261 -16.77 37.20 11.79
N TYR A 262 -15.61 36.54 11.97
CA TYR A 262 -14.58 36.49 10.93
C TYR A 262 -14.94 35.54 9.78
N CYS A 263 -15.89 34.62 9.97
CA CYS A 263 -16.40 33.75 8.90
C CYS A 263 -16.92 34.58 7.71
N ASP A 264 -17.62 35.68 7.99
CA ASP A 264 -18.11 36.61 6.96
C ASP A 264 -17.09 37.71 6.68
N SER A 265 -16.72 38.48 7.71
CA SER A 265 -15.89 39.69 7.56
C SER A 265 -14.43 39.43 7.14
N LYS A 266 -13.96 38.18 7.27
CA LYS A 266 -12.60 37.72 6.85
C LYS A 266 -12.67 36.37 6.13
N ARG A 267 -13.76 36.09 5.41
CA ARG A 267 -14.06 34.80 4.77
C ARG A 267 -12.88 34.08 4.12
N ARG A 268 -12.10 34.74 3.25
CA ARG A 268 -10.94 34.10 2.58
C ARG A 268 -9.86 33.59 3.55
N LEU A 269 -9.63 34.30 4.66
CA LEU A 269 -8.68 33.90 5.70
C LEU A 269 -9.23 32.69 6.48
N MET A 270 -10.52 32.70 6.81
CA MET A 270 -11.17 31.60 7.51
C MET A 270 -11.31 30.35 6.61
N GLN A 271 -11.65 30.48 5.32
CA GLN A 271 -11.62 29.37 4.36
C GLN A 271 -10.22 28.73 4.23
N LYS A 272 -9.14 29.52 4.35
CA LYS A 272 -7.76 29.02 4.26
C LYS A 272 -7.26 28.37 5.57
N HIS A 273 -7.60 28.93 6.72
CA HIS A 273 -7.00 28.55 8.01
C HIS A 273 -7.96 27.96 9.05
N CYS A 274 -9.27 28.17 8.88
CA CYS A 274 -10.33 27.84 9.83
C CYS A 274 -11.58 27.22 9.15
N PRO A 275 -11.45 26.19 8.29
CA PRO A 275 -12.58 25.63 7.55
C PRO A 275 -13.59 24.90 8.45
N SER A 276 -13.19 24.39 9.61
CA SER A 276 -14.07 23.73 10.57
C SER A 276 -14.89 24.76 11.35
N SER A 277 -14.23 25.75 11.97
CA SER A 277 -14.90 26.78 12.80
C SER A 277 -15.91 27.65 12.04
N CYS A 278 -15.97 27.58 10.71
CA CYS A 278 -16.90 28.31 9.86
C CYS A 278 -17.67 27.43 8.85
N ASP A 279 -17.65 26.10 9.00
CA ASP A 279 -18.33 25.11 8.14
C ASP A 279 -18.07 25.26 6.61
N PHE A 280 -16.86 25.69 6.22
CA PHE A 280 -16.46 25.79 4.81
C PHE A 280 -16.07 24.43 4.21
N CYS A 281 -16.20 23.34 4.96
CA CYS A 281 -15.79 21.98 4.58
C CYS A 281 -16.47 21.43 3.31
N TYR A 282 -17.60 22.00 2.92
CA TYR A 282 -18.38 21.60 1.74
C TYR A 282 -18.23 22.53 0.53
N GLU A 283 -17.51 23.65 0.67
CA GLU A 283 -17.35 24.65 -0.41
C GLU A 283 -16.20 24.33 -1.37
N PHE A 284 -15.34 23.35 -1.05
CA PHE A 284 -14.28 22.93 -1.95
C PHE A 284 -14.89 22.31 -3.23
N PRO A 285 -14.64 22.89 -4.42
CA PRO A 285 -15.15 22.35 -5.67
C PRO A 285 -14.35 21.11 -6.05
N PHE A 286 -14.70 19.96 -5.45
CA PHE A 286 -14.40 18.68 -6.08
C PHE A 286 -15.13 18.69 -7.43
N PRO A 287 -14.43 18.58 -8.58
CA PRO A 287 -15.08 18.32 -9.85
C PRO A 287 -15.54 16.85 -9.84
N THR A 288 -16.58 16.55 -9.06
CA THR A 288 -17.32 15.29 -9.16
C THR A 288 -17.97 15.23 -10.52
N VAL A 289 -17.20 14.76 -11.50
CA VAL A 289 -17.66 14.28 -12.80
C VAL A 289 -18.94 13.50 -12.53
N ALA A 290 -20.04 13.95 -13.13
CA ALA A 290 -21.37 13.45 -12.81
C ALA A 290 -21.36 11.92 -12.90
N SER A 291 -21.78 11.25 -11.82
CA SER A 291 -21.71 9.80 -11.72
C SER A 291 -22.51 9.19 -12.87
N THR A 292 -21.84 8.52 -13.80
CA THR A 292 -22.46 7.80 -14.92
C THR A 292 -23.65 7.01 -14.38
N PRO A 293 -24.88 7.25 -14.85
CA PRO A 293 -26.08 6.79 -14.17
C PRO A 293 -26.06 5.28 -14.01
N THR A 294 -26.14 4.82 -12.76
CA THR A 294 -26.03 3.40 -12.40
C THR A 294 -26.95 2.56 -13.28
N PRO A 295 -26.47 1.53 -13.99
CA PRO A 295 -27.30 0.81 -14.96
C PRO A 295 -28.60 0.29 -14.31
N PRO A 296 -29.76 0.42 -14.98
CA PRO A 296 -31.09 0.28 -14.35
C PRO A 296 -31.46 -1.14 -13.86
N ARG A 297 -30.53 -2.09 -13.93
CA ARG A 297 -30.65 -3.46 -13.39
C ARG A 297 -29.44 -3.84 -12.53
N THR A 298 -28.92 -2.90 -11.74
CA THR A 298 -27.81 -3.12 -10.80
C THR A 298 -28.29 -3.91 -9.58
N LYS A 299 -27.81 -5.14 -9.39
CA LYS A 299 -28.18 -5.99 -8.24
C LYS A 299 -27.37 -5.64 -7.00
N LEU A 300 -28.04 -5.26 -5.90
CA LEU A 300 -27.38 -5.09 -4.61
C LEU A 300 -26.88 -6.44 -4.06
N LYS A 301 -25.68 -6.43 -3.48
CA LYS A 301 -25.04 -7.53 -2.78
C LYS A 301 -24.48 -7.02 -1.46
N LEU A 302 -25.30 -7.09 -0.41
CA LEU A 302 -24.85 -6.90 0.97
C LEU A 302 -24.23 -8.20 1.47
N VAL A 303 -22.97 -8.16 1.92
CA VAL A 303 -22.15 -9.35 2.20
C VAL A 303 -21.26 -9.08 3.41
N ALA A 304 -21.10 -10.07 4.30
CA ALA A 304 -20.15 -9.95 5.42
C ALA A 304 -18.69 -9.83 4.93
N GLU A 305 -17.84 -9.18 5.72
CA GLU A 305 -16.41 -9.03 5.41
C GLU A 305 -15.69 -10.38 5.28
N GLY A 306 -14.56 -10.40 4.57
CA GLY A 306 -13.76 -11.60 4.23
C GLY A 306 -14.42 -12.55 3.22
N ARG A 307 -15.72 -12.41 2.93
CA ARG A 307 -16.44 -13.36 2.05
C ARG A 307 -16.06 -13.20 0.59
N LYS A 308 -15.46 -14.24 0.02
CA LYS A 308 -15.20 -14.35 -1.43
C LYS A 308 -16.52 -14.40 -2.23
N LEU A 309 -16.66 -13.48 -3.17
CA LEU A 309 -17.78 -13.35 -4.10
C LEU A 309 -17.31 -13.68 -5.51
N THR A 310 -18.18 -14.27 -6.34
CA THR A 310 -17.90 -14.51 -7.76
C THR A 310 -19.06 -14.01 -8.61
N PHE A 311 -18.77 -13.06 -9.51
CA PHE A 311 -19.71 -12.58 -10.52
C PHE A 311 -19.38 -13.22 -11.86
N ARG A 312 -20.30 -14.03 -12.39
CA ARG A 312 -20.20 -14.64 -13.71
C ARG A 312 -20.99 -13.81 -14.72
N CYS A 313 -20.46 -13.63 -15.92
CA CYS A 313 -21.08 -12.84 -16.97
C CYS A 313 -21.05 -13.57 -18.32
N GLY A 314 -22.14 -13.46 -19.08
CA GLY A 314 -22.11 -13.69 -20.52
C GLY A 314 -21.70 -15.08 -21.01
N LYS A 315 -21.62 -16.13 -20.16
CA LYS A 315 -21.01 -17.43 -20.51
C LYS A 315 -21.54 -18.04 -21.83
N LYS A 316 -22.84 -17.95 -22.11
CA LYS A 316 -23.49 -18.41 -23.37
C LYS A 316 -23.28 -17.48 -24.60
N ILE A 317 -22.62 -16.34 -24.41
CA ILE A 317 -22.40 -15.26 -25.39
C ILE A 317 -20.90 -15.09 -25.67
N ALA A 318 -20.05 -15.19 -24.64
CA ALA A 318 -18.60 -15.33 -24.78
C ALA A 318 -18.26 -16.52 -25.69
N SER A 319 -18.92 -17.67 -25.48
CA SER A 319 -18.85 -18.86 -26.33
C SER A 319 -19.43 -18.69 -27.75
N LYS A 320 -19.84 -17.47 -28.14
CA LYS A 320 -20.28 -17.10 -29.49
C LYS A 320 -19.44 -15.92 -30.03
N ASN A 321 -18.18 -15.86 -29.63
CA ASN A 321 -17.19 -14.82 -29.97
C ASN A 321 -17.65 -13.40 -29.57
N GLY A 322 -18.05 -13.24 -28.31
CA GLY A 322 -18.26 -11.94 -27.66
C GLY A 322 -17.10 -11.62 -26.71
N LYS A 323 -16.46 -10.45 -26.87
CA LYS A 323 -15.43 -9.97 -25.92
C LYS A 323 -16.13 -9.50 -24.65
N VAL A 324 -15.76 -10.10 -23.52
CA VAL A 324 -16.18 -9.67 -22.18
C VAL A 324 -15.24 -8.56 -21.71
N SER A 325 -15.76 -7.59 -20.98
CA SER A 325 -14.98 -6.54 -20.32
C SER A 325 -15.63 -6.22 -18.98
N TRP A 326 -14.81 -6.13 -17.93
CA TRP A 326 -15.23 -5.90 -16.56
C TRP A 326 -14.81 -4.51 -16.11
N TYR A 327 -15.62 -3.87 -15.26
CA TYR A 327 -15.40 -2.52 -14.78
C TYR A 327 -15.71 -2.46 -13.28
N LYS A 328 -14.96 -1.66 -12.50
CA LYS A 328 -15.29 -1.29 -11.11
C LYS A 328 -15.59 0.21 -11.07
N ASP A 329 -16.77 0.57 -10.56
CA ASP A 329 -17.27 1.95 -10.39
C ASP A 329 -17.22 2.86 -11.65
N GLY A 330 -16.97 2.28 -12.83
CA GLY A 330 -16.90 2.94 -14.14
C GLY A 330 -15.61 2.66 -14.91
N GLU A 331 -14.54 2.27 -14.22
CA GLU A 331 -13.18 2.13 -14.77
C GLU A 331 -12.89 0.67 -15.16
N LEU A 332 -12.17 0.46 -16.26
CA LEU A 332 -11.92 -0.86 -16.86
C LEU A 332 -10.95 -1.68 -16.00
N LEU A 333 -11.32 -2.93 -15.69
CA LEU A 333 -10.47 -3.88 -14.97
C LEU A 333 -9.67 -4.72 -15.96
N GLU A 334 -8.37 -4.48 -16.02
CA GLU A 334 -7.45 -5.14 -16.96
C GLU A 334 -6.59 -6.24 -16.31
N TYR A 335 -6.31 -6.15 -15.00
CA TYR A 335 -5.37 -7.02 -14.28
C TYR A 335 -5.98 -7.62 -13.02
N SER A 336 -5.55 -8.83 -12.64
CA SER A 336 -5.91 -9.43 -11.35
C SER A 336 -5.00 -8.90 -10.24
N HIS A 337 -5.60 -8.62 -9.09
CA HIS A 337 -4.90 -8.32 -7.84
C HIS A 337 -5.09 -9.51 -6.89
N LEU A 338 -3.99 -10.13 -6.45
CA LEU A 338 -4.02 -11.30 -5.56
C LEU A 338 -4.72 -10.94 -4.23
N GLY A 339 -5.48 -11.88 -3.65
CA GLY A 339 -6.36 -11.62 -2.49
C GLY A 339 -7.61 -10.77 -2.78
N TYR A 340 -7.49 -9.71 -3.60
CA TYR A 340 -8.52 -8.69 -3.78
C TYR A 340 -9.47 -8.94 -4.96
N ILE A 341 -8.97 -9.09 -6.19
CA ILE A 341 -9.76 -9.20 -7.43
C ILE A 341 -9.08 -10.19 -8.40
N SER A 342 -9.66 -11.38 -8.58
CA SER A 342 -9.27 -12.31 -9.65
C SER A 342 -10.16 -12.12 -10.87
N LEU A 343 -9.57 -11.73 -12.00
CA LEU A 343 -10.25 -11.57 -13.29
C LEU A 343 -10.00 -12.77 -14.20
N LYS A 344 -11.09 -13.32 -14.75
CA LYS A 344 -11.10 -14.35 -15.80
C LYS A 344 -12.13 -13.99 -16.88
N ALA A 345 -12.00 -14.60 -18.05
CA ALA A 345 -12.76 -14.21 -19.24
C ALA A 345 -14.30 -14.27 -19.07
N ASP A 346 -14.84 -15.23 -18.30
CA ASP A 346 -16.29 -15.37 -18.05
C ASP A 346 -16.73 -14.95 -16.63
N HIS A 347 -15.80 -14.64 -15.72
CA HIS A 347 -16.11 -14.27 -14.34
C HIS A 347 -15.01 -13.46 -13.66
N ILE A 348 -15.41 -12.60 -12.71
CA ILE A 348 -14.51 -12.07 -11.67
C ILE A 348 -14.83 -12.70 -10.33
N SER A 349 -13.82 -12.86 -9.49
CA SER A 349 -14.00 -13.11 -8.06
C SER A 349 -13.34 -12.00 -7.25
N ILE A 350 -13.99 -11.55 -6.18
CA ILE A 350 -13.48 -10.51 -5.28
C ILE A 350 -13.64 -10.95 -3.83
N THR A 351 -12.85 -10.40 -2.92
CA THR A 351 -13.03 -10.61 -1.47
C THR A 351 -13.78 -9.43 -0.88
N ALA A 352 -14.94 -9.66 -0.25
CA ALA A 352 -15.75 -8.58 0.32
C ALA A 352 -15.00 -7.89 1.47
N ASN A 353 -14.51 -6.68 1.23
CA ASN A 353 -13.86 -5.78 2.17
C ASN A 353 -14.07 -4.33 1.69
N ALA A 354 -13.69 -3.34 2.49
CA ALA A 354 -13.92 -1.92 2.17
C ALA A 354 -13.40 -1.50 0.78
N ILE A 355 -12.25 -2.02 0.35
CA ILE A 355 -11.61 -1.74 -0.96
C ILE A 355 -12.48 -2.27 -2.12
N ASN A 356 -13.07 -3.45 -1.91
CA ASN A 356 -13.95 -4.13 -2.86
C ASN A 356 -15.45 -3.75 -2.70
N GLU A 357 -15.80 -2.78 -1.86
CA GLU A 357 -17.09 -2.11 -1.98
C GLU A 357 -17.10 -1.28 -3.28
N GLY A 358 -18.19 -1.34 -4.04
CA GLY A 358 -18.23 -0.74 -5.37
C GLY A 358 -19.32 -1.28 -6.28
N THR A 359 -19.42 -0.68 -7.47
CA THR A 359 -20.33 -1.10 -8.54
C THR A 359 -19.55 -1.84 -9.62
N TYR A 360 -19.58 -3.17 -9.59
CA TYR A 360 -18.96 -4.01 -10.61
C TYR A 360 -19.88 -4.16 -11.81
N THR A 361 -19.43 -3.79 -12.99
CA THR A 361 -20.19 -3.90 -14.24
C THR A 361 -19.46 -4.80 -15.23
N CYS A 362 -20.15 -5.80 -15.77
CA CYS A 362 -19.74 -6.51 -16.97
C CYS A 362 -20.40 -5.90 -18.20
N VAL A 363 -19.66 -5.78 -19.30
CA VAL A 363 -20.18 -5.50 -20.63
C VAL A 363 -19.67 -6.57 -21.59
N VAL A 364 -20.57 -7.20 -22.34
CA VAL A 364 -20.23 -8.14 -23.42
C VAL A 364 -20.46 -7.45 -24.76
N ARG A 365 -19.41 -7.30 -25.57
CA ARG A 365 -19.44 -6.66 -26.90
C ARG A 365 -19.18 -7.68 -28.01
N LYS A 366 -19.79 -7.48 -29.18
CA LYS A 366 -19.43 -8.20 -30.42
C LYS A 366 -19.41 -7.20 -31.57
N LYS A 367 -18.23 -6.99 -32.18
CA LYS A 367 -17.91 -5.74 -32.89
C LYS A 367 -18.26 -4.54 -31.97
N ASN A 368 -18.78 -3.43 -32.52
CA ASN A 368 -19.14 -2.26 -31.71
C ASN A 368 -20.51 -2.36 -31.00
N LYS A 369 -21.25 -3.48 -31.12
CA LYS A 369 -22.55 -3.64 -30.47
C LYS A 369 -22.40 -4.28 -29.08
N ILE A 370 -22.95 -3.62 -28.06
CA ILE A 370 -23.16 -4.22 -26.73
C ILE A 370 -24.27 -5.27 -26.86
N LEU A 371 -23.98 -6.51 -26.46
CA LEU A 371 -24.94 -7.62 -26.47
C LEU A 371 -25.66 -7.75 -25.12
N THR A 372 -24.94 -7.58 -24.02
CA THR A 372 -25.49 -7.54 -22.65
C THR A 372 -24.61 -6.69 -21.76
N ASN A 373 -25.21 -6.07 -20.75
CA ASN A 373 -24.52 -5.60 -19.56
C ASN A 373 -25.17 -6.21 -18.30
N TYR A 374 -24.35 -6.38 -17.26
CA TYR A 374 -24.79 -6.83 -15.94
C TYR A 374 -24.05 -5.98 -14.90
N SER A 375 -24.73 -5.57 -13.83
CA SER A 375 -24.12 -4.75 -12.79
C SER A 375 -24.49 -5.28 -11.41
N TRP A 376 -23.52 -5.24 -10.50
CA TRP A 376 -23.64 -5.66 -9.11
C TRP A 376 -23.08 -4.54 -8.23
N ARG A 377 -23.90 -4.00 -7.33
CA ARG A 377 -23.42 -3.08 -6.29
C ARG A 377 -23.11 -3.89 -5.06
N VAL A 378 -21.84 -4.08 -4.78
CA VAL A 378 -21.35 -4.71 -3.56
C VAL A 378 -21.49 -3.70 -2.42
N ARG A 379 -21.86 -4.19 -1.24
CA ARG A 379 -21.75 -3.48 0.03
C ARG A 379 -21.26 -4.45 1.10
N VAL A 380 -20.34 -4.01 1.94
CA VAL A 380 -19.86 -4.81 3.06
C VAL A 380 -20.75 -4.58 4.28
N ARG A 381 -21.01 -5.66 5.02
CA ARG A 381 -21.69 -5.63 6.31
C ARG A 381 -20.70 -6.03 7.39
N PHE A 382 -20.21 -5.01 8.09
CA PHE A 382 -19.46 -5.08 9.33
C PHE A 382 -20.43 -5.39 10.49
#